data_AF-A0A1Y5KCM8-F1
#
_entry.id   AF-A0A1Y5KCM8-F1
#
_cell.length_a   1.000
_cell.length_b   1.000
_cell.length_c   1.000
_cell.angle_alpha   90.00
_cell.angle_beta   90.00
_cell.angle_gamma   90.00
#
_symmetry.space_group_name_H-M   'P 1'
#
loop_
_entity.id
_entity.type
_entity.pdbx_description
1 polymer ?
#
loop_
_entity_poly.entity_id
_entity_poly.type
_entity_poly.pdbx_seq_one_letter_code
_entity_poly.pdbx_strand_id
1 'polypeptide(L)'
;MIFCIRCEGGGKTMPRWSKSSKVASGVGVLIVLLSGFFLADRLSEQPESVIVAYVDGEPIYAAELQKSMEKERHAVAMYYYHEHGLEETPGFWTSRYEGELPIERLRMKALQSVVRTKQQMMMARSKGLIEDISYPAFLKNLTKENERRKEAVKKNEVIYGPLQYTEEAYFEYVTANLLIQLQSRLEGAEIPLTEPLLKQYYDTIKEKYYKGEDAVRVHKIRISYMGQDGAINLKKKEQAWELMREAQGKLEQGESFAVLAEQLNETKEERSSYGEQVFDRSTAREDQMSGGVLRQEAMKLAAGGTSGIIETNNALYLLYCLNRLPAEAQPFDQVRQDVKNKYMSYRYTELIDKKTREASIEIRQAQFDEVTLP
;
A
#
# COMPACT_ATOMS: atom_id res chain seq x y z
N MET A 1 -22.95 -7.02 45.48
CA MET A 1 -23.38 -7.94 46.55
C MET A 1 -22.64 -9.25 46.31
N ILE A 2 -21.46 -9.49 46.88
CA ILE A 2 -21.21 -9.99 48.26
C ILE A 2 -22.14 -11.14 48.62
N PHE A 3 -21.61 -12.37 48.65
CA PHE A 3 -21.45 -13.28 49.81
C PHE A 3 -20.90 -14.63 49.28
N CYS A 4 -19.75 -15.18 49.69
CA CYS A 4 -19.37 -15.78 51.00
C CYS A 4 -20.36 -16.90 51.43
N ILE A 5 -20.02 -18.05 52.03
CA ILE A 5 -18.83 -18.63 52.68
C ILE A 5 -19.17 -20.12 53.02
N ARG A 6 -18.18 -21.01 52.93
CA ARG A 6 -17.69 -22.07 53.87
C ARG A 6 -18.64 -22.81 54.85
N CYS A 7 -18.37 -24.11 55.05
CA CYS A 7 -18.32 -24.91 56.30
C CYS A 7 -17.63 -26.26 55.94
N GLU A 8 -16.50 -26.75 56.48
CA GLU A 8 -16.01 -27.09 57.83
C GLU A 8 -16.54 -28.37 58.50
N GLY A 9 -15.60 -29.15 59.08
CA GLY A 9 -15.79 -30.30 59.97
C GLY A 9 -15.22 -31.61 59.38
N GLY A 10 -14.26 -32.34 59.96
CA GLY A 10 -13.69 -32.37 61.31
C GLY A 10 -13.44 -33.84 61.69
N GLY A 11 -12.33 -34.17 62.36
CA GLY A 11 -12.17 -35.50 63.00
C GLY A 11 -10.75 -36.05 63.10
N LYS A 12 -10.09 -35.78 64.23
CA LYS A 12 -8.85 -36.40 64.73
C LYS A 12 -9.14 -37.87 65.10
N THR A 13 -8.18 -38.81 65.09
CA THR A 13 -7.34 -39.15 66.27
C THR A 13 -6.15 -40.08 65.90
N MET A 14 -5.02 -39.86 66.58
CA MET A 14 -3.88 -40.78 66.79
C MET A 14 -4.10 -41.52 68.15
N PRO A 15 -3.43 -42.65 68.53
CA PRO A 15 -1.96 -42.67 68.74
C PRO A 15 -1.18 -44.03 68.73
N ARG A 16 0.16 -43.87 68.79
CA ARG A 16 1.22 -44.64 69.49
C ARG A 16 1.62 -46.09 69.10
N TRP A 17 2.74 -46.16 68.37
CA TRP A 17 3.99 -46.94 68.55
C TRP A 17 4.08 -48.11 69.56
N SER A 18 4.57 -49.28 69.10
CA SER A 18 5.79 -49.93 69.63
C SER A 18 6.39 -51.07 68.75
N LYS A 19 7.69 -50.93 68.44
CA LYS A 19 8.82 -51.89 68.40
C LYS A 19 8.76 -53.28 67.72
N SER A 20 9.69 -53.40 66.74
CA SER A 20 10.81 -54.37 66.58
C SER A 20 10.67 -55.74 65.90
N SER A 21 11.28 -55.80 64.69
CA SER A 21 12.28 -56.77 64.15
C SER A 21 11.93 -58.26 63.95
N LYS A 22 12.09 -58.75 62.70
CA LYS A 22 13.19 -59.65 62.23
C LYS A 22 13.00 -60.09 60.76
N VAL A 23 13.96 -59.69 59.91
CA VAL A 23 14.77 -60.46 58.93
C VAL A 23 14.13 -61.57 58.09
N ALA A 24 14.19 -61.45 56.75
CA ALA A 24 14.59 -62.52 55.82
C ALA A 24 14.97 -61.95 54.43
N SER A 25 16.10 -62.44 53.90
CA SER A 25 16.80 -62.03 52.69
C SER A 25 16.16 -62.50 51.38
N GLY A 26 16.38 -61.76 50.29
CA GLY A 26 16.16 -62.21 48.91
C GLY A 26 16.94 -61.34 47.92
N VAL A 27 17.93 -61.93 47.26
CA VAL A 27 18.90 -61.32 46.33
C VAL A 27 18.37 -61.37 44.88
N GLY A 28 18.72 -60.35 44.08
CA GLY A 28 18.76 -60.40 42.60
C GLY A 28 17.70 -59.52 41.92
N VAL A 29 17.97 -58.68 40.92
CA VAL A 29 19.13 -58.44 40.06
C VAL A 29 19.02 -56.97 39.59
N LEU A 30 20.12 -56.23 39.66
CA LEU A 30 20.26 -54.89 39.10
C LEU A 30 20.61 -55.04 37.61
N ILE A 31 19.64 -54.88 36.71
CA ILE A 31 19.93 -54.74 35.27
C ILE A 31 20.14 -53.25 34.99
N VAL A 32 21.42 -52.90 34.85
CA VAL A 32 21.88 -51.64 34.28
C VAL A 32 21.66 -51.73 32.77
N LEU A 33 20.62 -51.08 32.24
CA LEU A 33 20.51 -50.79 30.81
C LEU A 33 21.25 -49.47 30.52
N LEU A 34 22.59 -49.57 30.46
CA LEU A 34 23.51 -48.56 29.91
C LEU A 34 23.66 -48.75 28.39
N SER A 35 22.55 -48.80 27.65
CA SER A 35 22.58 -48.93 26.20
C SER A 35 21.35 -48.29 25.59
N GLY A 36 21.45 -47.00 25.27
CA GLY A 36 20.38 -46.26 24.60
C GLY A 36 20.50 -44.73 24.66
N PHE A 37 21.64 -44.18 25.10
CA PHE A 37 21.86 -42.72 25.14
C PHE A 37 22.81 -42.23 24.02
N PHE A 38 22.75 -42.89 22.87
CA PHE A 38 23.30 -42.41 21.60
C PHE A 38 22.36 -42.87 20.49
N LEU A 39 21.96 -41.93 19.62
CA LEU A 39 20.99 -42.01 18.52
C LEU A 39 19.58 -41.51 18.85
N ALA A 40 19.50 -40.18 18.98
CA ALA A 40 18.63 -39.30 18.19
C ALA A 40 18.11 -38.15 19.06
N ASP A 41 19.02 -37.28 19.50
CA ASP A 41 18.76 -35.85 19.38
C ASP A 41 18.56 -35.57 17.88
N ARG A 42 17.36 -35.84 17.36
CA ARG A 42 16.82 -34.94 16.36
C ARG A 42 16.49 -33.68 17.15
N LEU A 43 17.50 -32.83 17.33
CA LEU A 43 17.26 -31.40 17.40
C LEU A 43 16.36 -31.12 16.19
N SER A 44 15.06 -30.93 16.43
CA SER A 44 14.25 -30.28 15.42
C SER A 44 14.89 -28.92 15.26
N GLU A 45 15.66 -28.72 14.19
CA GLU A 45 16.11 -27.39 13.82
C GLU A 45 14.86 -26.51 13.89
N GLN A 46 14.89 -25.48 14.73
CA GLN A 46 13.81 -24.51 14.77
C GLN A 46 13.64 -24.01 13.33
N PRO A 47 12.42 -23.89 12.78
CA PRO A 47 12.22 -23.47 11.39
C PRO A 47 12.90 -22.13 11.06
N GLU A 48 13.16 -21.31 12.09
CA GLU A 48 13.95 -20.07 12.05
C GLU A 48 15.45 -20.25 11.73
N SER A 49 15.98 -21.47 11.82
CA SER A 49 17.40 -21.80 11.60
C SER A 49 17.66 -22.61 10.32
N VAL A 50 16.61 -23.18 9.71
CA VAL A 50 16.71 -23.95 8.47
C VAL A 50 17.01 -23.01 7.31
N ILE A 51 18.10 -23.27 6.58
CA ILE A 51 18.48 -22.51 5.39
C ILE A 51 17.90 -23.18 4.14
N VAL A 52 17.19 -22.41 3.32
CA VAL A 52 16.51 -22.87 2.10
C VAL A 52 17.19 -22.39 0.82
N ALA A 53 17.94 -21.29 0.88
CA ALA A 53 18.71 -20.79 -0.24
C ALA A 53 19.86 -19.89 0.24
N TYR A 54 20.74 -19.52 -0.69
CA TYR A 54 21.74 -18.47 -0.53
C TYR A 54 21.62 -17.44 -1.65
N VAL A 55 21.92 -16.18 -1.33
CA VAL A 55 22.09 -15.08 -2.28
C VAL A 55 23.45 -14.43 -2.06
N ASP A 56 24.35 -14.54 -3.03
CA ASP A 56 25.75 -14.07 -2.92
C ASP A 56 26.47 -14.57 -1.63
N GLY A 57 26.16 -15.80 -1.22
CA GLY A 57 26.67 -16.41 0.01
C GLY A 57 25.90 -16.06 1.29
N GLU A 58 24.94 -15.15 1.24
CA GLU A 58 24.08 -14.82 2.39
C GLU A 58 22.92 -15.80 2.53
N PRO A 59 22.69 -16.37 3.73
CA PRO A 59 21.63 -17.36 3.93
C PRO A 59 20.24 -16.73 3.89
N ILE A 60 19.31 -17.48 3.26
CA ILE A 60 17.87 -17.27 3.30
C ILE A 60 17.25 -18.41 4.11
N TYR A 61 16.55 -18.03 5.18
CA TYR A 61 15.97 -18.98 6.14
C TYR A 61 14.54 -19.37 5.74
N ALA A 62 14.09 -20.57 6.13
CA ALA A 62 12.74 -21.05 5.85
C ALA A 62 11.66 -20.12 6.42
N ALA A 63 11.84 -19.66 7.67
CA ALA A 63 10.95 -18.69 8.30
C ALA A 63 10.89 -17.35 7.55
N GLU A 64 12.04 -16.83 7.09
CA GLU A 64 12.12 -15.62 6.27
C GLU A 64 11.36 -15.78 4.94
N LEU A 65 11.52 -16.94 4.28
CA LEU A 65 10.79 -17.26 3.05
C LEU A 65 9.29 -17.39 3.30
N GLN A 66 8.87 -18.09 4.35
CA GLN A 66 7.45 -18.28 4.71
C GLN A 66 6.76 -16.94 4.95
N LYS A 67 7.41 -16.02 5.66
CA LYS A 67 6.91 -14.65 5.88
C LYS A 67 6.77 -13.88 4.57
N SER A 68 7.73 -14.04 3.66
CA SER A 68 7.59 -13.46 2.32
C SER A 68 6.47 -14.13 1.51
N MET A 69 6.21 -15.43 1.68
CA MET A 69 5.09 -16.11 1.02
C MET A 69 3.74 -15.57 1.52
N GLU A 70 3.60 -15.32 2.83
CA GLU A 70 2.40 -14.68 3.39
C GLU A 70 2.10 -13.33 2.72
N LYS A 71 3.14 -12.50 2.52
CA LYS A 71 3.02 -11.18 1.86
C LYS A 71 2.68 -11.27 0.37
N GLU A 72 3.27 -12.22 -0.35
CA GLU A 72 3.08 -12.37 -1.80
C GLU A 72 1.81 -13.16 -2.16
N ARG A 73 1.17 -13.83 -1.17
CA ARG A 73 0.00 -14.71 -1.37
C ARG A 73 -1.10 -14.05 -2.20
N HIS A 74 -1.48 -12.82 -1.84
CA HIS A 74 -2.56 -12.11 -2.54
C HIS A 74 -2.19 -11.80 -3.99
N ALA A 75 -0.96 -11.35 -4.26
CA ALA A 75 -0.52 -11.05 -5.61
C ALA A 75 -0.54 -12.29 -6.51
N VAL A 76 -0.14 -13.45 -5.98
CA VAL A 76 -0.18 -14.72 -6.72
C VAL A 76 -1.61 -15.21 -6.92
N ALA A 77 -2.49 -15.10 -5.91
CA ALA A 77 -3.91 -15.43 -6.06
C ALA A 77 -4.58 -14.56 -7.14
N MET A 78 -4.31 -13.25 -7.15
CA MET A 78 -4.84 -12.32 -8.17
C MET A 78 -4.33 -12.63 -9.58
N TYR A 79 -3.08 -13.07 -9.73
CA TYR A 79 -2.56 -13.55 -11.01
C TYR A 79 -3.39 -14.71 -11.54
N TYR A 80 -3.65 -15.75 -10.72
CA TYR A 80 -4.45 -16.89 -11.15
C TYR A 80 -5.93 -16.55 -11.37
N TYR A 81 -6.47 -15.60 -10.63
CA TYR A 81 -7.82 -15.09 -10.86
C TYR A 81 -7.94 -14.40 -12.22
N HIS A 82 -7.01 -13.51 -12.56
CA HIS A 82 -7.08 -12.75 -13.81
C HIS A 82 -6.70 -13.56 -15.05
N GLU A 83 -5.65 -14.38 -14.97
CA GLU A 83 -5.13 -15.11 -16.13
C GLU A 83 -5.88 -16.44 -16.35
N HIS A 84 -6.38 -17.08 -15.29
CA HIS A 84 -6.97 -18.41 -15.35
C HIS A 84 -8.40 -18.49 -14.80
N GLY A 85 -8.98 -17.39 -14.28
CA GLY A 85 -10.32 -17.39 -13.70
C GLY A 85 -10.44 -18.21 -12.41
N LEU A 86 -9.32 -18.49 -11.73
CA LEU A 86 -9.27 -19.38 -10.57
C LEU A 86 -9.43 -18.60 -9.27
N GLU A 87 -10.36 -19.04 -8.43
CA GLU A 87 -10.53 -18.52 -7.08
C GLU A 87 -9.71 -19.32 -6.06
N GLU A 88 -9.34 -18.66 -4.95
CA GLU A 88 -8.58 -19.29 -3.87
C GLU A 88 -9.47 -20.21 -3.03
N THR A 89 -9.55 -21.48 -3.43
CA THR A 89 -10.26 -22.56 -2.72
C THR A 89 -9.29 -23.38 -1.84
N PRO A 90 -9.77 -24.25 -0.91
CA PRO A 90 -8.88 -25.02 -0.03
C PRO A 90 -7.82 -25.88 -0.74
N GLY A 91 -8.08 -26.33 -1.97
CA GLY A 91 -7.13 -27.10 -2.78
C GLY A 91 -6.23 -26.27 -3.69
N PHE A 92 -6.40 -24.95 -3.71
CA PHE A 92 -5.76 -24.05 -4.67
C PHE A 92 -4.23 -24.13 -4.64
N TRP A 93 -3.62 -24.10 -3.46
CA TRP A 93 -2.16 -24.11 -3.37
C TRP A 93 -1.53 -25.47 -3.68
N THR A 94 -2.29 -26.56 -3.55
CA THR A 94 -1.79 -27.94 -3.64
C THR A 94 -2.21 -28.67 -4.92
N SER A 95 -3.04 -28.05 -5.76
CA SER A 95 -3.53 -28.63 -7.02
C SER A 95 -2.82 -28.03 -8.21
N ARG A 96 -2.55 -28.85 -9.24
CA ARG A 96 -1.99 -28.36 -10.50
C ARG A 96 -3.08 -27.79 -11.38
N TYR A 97 -2.81 -26.62 -11.96
CA TYR A 97 -3.64 -25.96 -12.96
C TYR A 97 -2.80 -25.76 -14.21
N GLU A 98 -3.19 -26.40 -15.31
CA GLU A 98 -2.46 -26.31 -16.59
C GLU A 98 -0.96 -26.66 -16.48
N GLY A 99 -0.62 -27.55 -15.54
CA GLY A 99 0.75 -27.99 -15.27
C GLY A 99 1.48 -27.18 -14.19
N GLU A 100 1.01 -25.99 -13.85
CA GLU A 100 1.59 -25.15 -12.81
C GLU A 100 1.00 -25.46 -11.43
N LEU A 101 1.83 -25.39 -10.38
CA LEU A 101 1.40 -25.49 -9.00
C LEU A 101 1.47 -24.09 -8.35
N PRO A 102 0.35 -23.49 -7.88
CA PRO A 102 0.37 -22.13 -7.34
C PRO A 102 1.36 -21.94 -6.17
N ILE A 103 1.59 -22.97 -5.34
CA ILE A 103 2.59 -22.89 -4.26
C ILE A 103 4.04 -22.82 -4.77
N GLU A 104 4.36 -23.45 -5.91
CA GLU A 104 5.69 -23.34 -6.54
C GLU A 104 5.91 -21.90 -7.03
N ARG A 105 4.91 -21.32 -7.69
CA ARG A 105 4.94 -19.91 -8.12
C ARG A 105 5.06 -18.96 -6.91
N LEU A 106 4.33 -19.23 -5.83
CA LEU A 106 4.40 -18.43 -4.61
C LEU A 106 5.78 -18.49 -3.97
N ARG A 107 6.37 -19.68 -3.83
CA ARG A 107 7.74 -19.86 -3.31
C ARG A 107 8.76 -19.09 -4.16
N MET A 108 8.67 -19.18 -5.48
CA MET A 108 9.58 -18.44 -6.37
C MET A 108 9.39 -16.93 -6.29
N LYS A 109 8.15 -16.45 -6.19
CA LYS A 109 7.84 -15.02 -6.04
C LYS A 109 8.36 -14.48 -4.70
N ALA A 110 8.15 -15.24 -3.63
CA ALA A 110 8.68 -14.93 -2.30
C ALA A 110 10.22 -14.92 -2.30
N LEU A 111 10.86 -15.91 -2.91
CA LEU A 111 12.33 -15.96 -3.04
C LEU A 111 12.87 -14.70 -3.75
N GLN A 112 12.24 -14.27 -4.84
CA GLN A 112 12.63 -13.03 -5.54
C GLN A 112 12.52 -11.80 -4.64
N SER A 113 11.47 -11.72 -3.82
CA SER A 113 11.23 -10.63 -2.87
C SER A 113 12.29 -10.61 -1.75
N VAL A 114 12.64 -11.78 -1.21
CA VAL A 114 13.72 -11.94 -0.21
C VAL A 114 15.08 -11.60 -0.81
N VAL A 115 15.40 -12.09 -2.00
CA VAL A 115 16.65 -11.78 -2.71
C VAL A 115 16.79 -10.27 -2.91
N ARG A 116 15.72 -9.59 -3.36
CA ARG A 116 15.71 -8.13 -3.49
C ARG A 116 16.01 -7.43 -2.18
N THR A 117 15.36 -7.84 -1.10
CA THR A 117 15.57 -7.30 0.25
C THR A 117 17.00 -7.51 0.72
N LYS A 118 17.56 -8.72 0.54
CA LYS A 118 18.96 -9.03 0.89
C LYS A 118 19.93 -8.17 0.12
N GLN A 119 19.70 -7.91 -1.17
CA GLN A 119 20.54 -6.98 -1.94
C GLN A 119 20.56 -5.57 -1.37
N GLN A 120 19.41 -5.08 -0.89
CA GLN A 120 19.33 -3.79 -0.20
C GLN A 120 20.11 -3.82 1.13
N MET A 121 19.93 -4.86 1.94
CA MET A 121 20.61 -5.00 3.23
C MET A 121 22.13 -5.19 3.08
N MET A 122 22.58 -5.96 2.09
CA MET A 122 24.00 -6.11 1.75
C MET A 122 24.63 -4.78 1.32
N MET A 123 23.91 -3.99 0.51
CA MET A 123 24.35 -2.65 0.16
C MET A 123 24.45 -1.77 1.42
N ALA A 124 23.43 -1.78 2.27
CA ALA A 124 23.45 -1.04 3.53
C ALA A 124 24.62 -1.46 4.43
N ARG A 125 24.94 -2.76 4.50
CA ARG A 125 26.11 -3.29 5.21
C ARG A 125 27.41 -2.78 4.62
N SER A 126 27.56 -2.75 3.29
CA SER A 126 28.74 -2.16 2.63
C SER A 126 28.93 -0.66 2.91
N LYS A 127 27.86 0.02 3.36
CA LYS A 127 27.88 1.43 3.79
C LYS A 127 27.96 1.62 5.31
N GLY A 128 28.14 0.53 6.06
CA GLY A 128 28.25 0.55 7.52
C GLY A 128 26.96 0.96 8.23
N LEU A 129 25.80 0.76 7.61
CA LEU A 129 24.49 1.08 8.20
C LEU A 129 23.90 -0.07 9.02
N ILE A 130 24.33 -1.29 8.75
CA ILE A 130 23.91 -2.51 9.43
C ILE A 130 25.07 -3.50 9.40
N GLU A 131 25.26 -4.27 10.47
CA GLU A 131 26.36 -5.24 10.57
C GLU A 131 25.92 -6.64 10.16
N ASP A 132 24.84 -7.13 10.77
CA ASP A 132 24.31 -8.47 10.56
C ASP A 132 22.91 -8.40 9.91
N ILE A 133 22.79 -9.05 8.76
CA ILE A 133 21.59 -9.05 7.89
C ILE A 133 20.89 -10.42 7.89
N SER A 134 21.32 -11.32 8.78
CA SER A 134 20.70 -12.63 8.94
C SER A 134 19.35 -12.52 9.64
N TYR A 135 18.44 -13.42 9.30
CA TYR A 135 17.12 -13.47 9.93
C TYR A 135 17.19 -13.72 11.45
N PRO A 136 18.08 -14.61 11.98
CA PRO A 136 18.28 -14.74 13.42
C PRO A 136 18.74 -13.45 14.12
N ALA A 137 19.62 -12.66 13.49
CA ALA A 137 20.03 -11.38 14.05
C ALA A 137 18.88 -10.37 14.09
N PHE A 138 18.04 -10.36 13.06
CA PHE A 138 16.80 -9.58 13.05
C PHE A 138 15.87 -9.96 14.22
N LEU A 139 15.61 -11.26 14.45
CA LEU A 139 14.78 -11.72 15.56
C LEU A 139 15.37 -11.37 16.94
N LYS A 140 16.70 -11.47 17.08
CA LYS A 140 17.40 -11.03 18.28
C LYS A 140 17.22 -9.54 18.53
N ASN A 141 17.30 -8.71 17.48
CA ASN A 141 17.10 -7.26 17.58
C ASN A 141 15.65 -6.90 17.91
N LEU A 142 14.67 -7.62 17.33
CA LEU A 142 13.25 -7.49 17.68
C LEU A 142 13.02 -7.75 19.18
N THR A 143 13.58 -8.85 19.68
CA THR A 143 13.45 -9.23 21.09
C THR A 143 14.03 -8.15 21.99
N LYS A 144 15.25 -7.70 21.70
CA LYS A 144 15.92 -6.62 22.45
C LYS A 144 15.15 -5.30 22.43
N GLU A 145 14.57 -4.92 21.29
CA GLU A 145 13.78 -3.69 21.18
C GLU A 145 12.49 -3.79 21.99
N ASN A 146 11.81 -4.93 21.95
CA ASN A 146 10.61 -5.17 22.75
C ASN A 146 10.91 -5.20 24.26
N GLU A 147 12.05 -5.74 24.68
CA GLU A 147 12.52 -5.67 26.06
C GLU A 147 12.80 -4.22 26.49
N ARG A 148 13.53 -3.46 25.66
CA ARG A 148 13.81 -2.04 25.91
C ARG A 148 12.53 -1.23 26.06
N ARG A 149 11.53 -1.46 25.20
CA ARG A 149 10.21 -0.81 25.28
C ARG A 149 9.48 -1.17 26.57
N LYS A 150 9.49 -2.44 26.96
CA LYS A 150 8.90 -2.91 28.22
C LYS A 150 9.54 -2.22 29.43
N GLU A 151 10.86 -2.00 29.41
CA GLU A 151 11.55 -1.25 30.47
C GLU A 151 11.21 0.25 30.45
N ALA A 152 11.16 0.88 29.28
CA ALA A 152 10.78 2.29 29.13
C ALA A 152 9.37 2.56 29.68
N VAL A 153 8.42 1.68 29.39
CA VAL A 153 7.04 1.75 29.93
C VAL A 153 7.04 1.65 31.46
N LYS A 154 7.82 0.72 32.06
CA LYS A 154 7.95 0.62 33.53
C LYS A 154 8.52 1.89 34.16
N LYS A 155 9.35 2.64 33.42
CA LYS A 155 9.95 3.91 33.84
C LYS A 155 9.08 5.14 33.53
N ASN A 156 7.88 4.95 32.97
CA ASN A 156 7.00 6.03 32.48
C ASN A 156 7.67 6.94 31.42
N GLU A 157 8.58 6.38 30.62
CA GLU A 157 9.18 7.09 29.49
C GLU A 157 8.22 7.14 28.29
N VAL A 158 8.29 8.21 27.51
CA VAL A 158 7.48 8.34 26.28
C VAL A 158 8.06 7.42 25.21
N ILE A 159 7.22 6.49 24.71
CA ILE A 159 7.54 5.65 23.57
C ILE A 159 6.64 5.98 22.39
N TYR A 160 7.23 6.09 21.20
CA TYR A 160 6.51 6.28 19.96
C TYR A 160 6.19 4.93 19.30
N GLY A 161 4.96 4.80 18.79
CA GLY A 161 4.48 3.56 18.16
C GLY A 161 3.93 2.55 19.17
N PRO A 162 3.84 1.27 18.79
CA PRO A 162 3.22 0.24 19.63
C PRO A 162 4.06 -0.07 20.87
N LEU A 163 3.41 -0.55 21.94
CA LEU A 163 4.07 -1.00 23.17
C LEU A 163 5.05 -2.16 22.91
N GLN A 164 4.66 -3.04 21.98
CA GLN A 164 5.44 -4.18 21.54
C GLN A 164 5.26 -4.30 20.02
N TYR A 165 6.34 -4.48 19.30
CA TYR A 165 6.29 -4.80 17.89
C TYR A 165 6.01 -6.28 17.66
N THR A 166 5.18 -6.56 16.66
CA THR A 166 5.19 -7.84 15.95
C THR A 166 6.43 -7.90 15.06
N GLU A 167 6.77 -9.11 14.60
CA GLU A 167 7.86 -9.30 13.65
C GLU A 167 7.67 -8.47 12.37
N GLU A 168 6.49 -8.53 11.77
CA GLU A 168 6.16 -7.77 10.57
C GLU A 168 6.30 -6.26 10.76
N ALA A 169 5.70 -5.70 11.82
CA ALA A 169 5.74 -4.27 12.08
C ALA A 169 7.17 -3.78 12.38
N TYR A 170 7.97 -4.61 13.05
CA TYR A 170 9.38 -4.27 13.28
C TYR A 170 10.19 -4.35 11.99
N PHE A 171 9.98 -5.37 11.17
CA PHE A 171 10.64 -5.51 9.86
C PHE A 171 10.37 -4.29 8.98
N GLU A 172 9.12 -3.87 8.85
CA GLU A 172 8.75 -2.66 8.09
C GLU A 172 9.41 -1.41 8.66
N TYR A 173 9.40 -1.25 9.98
CA TYR A 173 10.05 -0.11 10.63
C TYR A 173 11.56 -0.06 10.36
N VAL A 174 12.28 -1.17 10.55
CA VAL A 174 13.74 -1.18 10.38
C VAL A 174 14.12 -1.03 8.91
N THR A 175 13.39 -1.67 7.98
CA THR A 175 13.68 -1.59 6.54
C THR A 175 13.35 -0.21 5.96
N ALA A 176 12.25 0.42 6.38
CA ALA A 176 11.93 1.80 5.97
C ALA A 176 13.00 2.80 6.43
N ASN A 177 13.46 2.70 7.69
CA ASN A 177 14.53 3.55 8.19
C ASN A 177 15.88 3.26 7.52
N LEU A 178 16.17 1.99 7.24
CA LEU A 178 17.39 1.59 6.52
C LEU A 178 17.39 2.14 5.10
N LEU A 179 16.25 2.13 4.41
CA LEU A 179 16.08 2.69 3.07
C LEU A 179 16.39 4.20 3.05
N ILE A 180 15.84 4.96 3.99
CA ILE A 180 16.09 6.41 4.10
C ILE A 180 17.58 6.69 4.30
N GLN A 181 18.22 5.97 5.23
CA GLN A 181 19.65 6.12 5.51
C GLN A 181 20.50 5.72 4.30
N LEU A 182 20.14 4.63 3.63
CA LEU A 182 20.85 4.15 2.46
C LEU A 182 20.75 5.15 1.30
N GLN A 183 19.56 5.66 1.00
CA GLN A 183 19.39 6.69 -0.03
C GLN A 183 20.20 7.95 0.28
N SER A 184 20.22 8.38 1.56
CA SER A 184 21.07 9.50 2.00
C SER A 184 22.56 9.24 1.81
N ARG A 185 23.05 8.01 2.04
CA ARG A 185 24.46 7.64 1.80
C ARG A 185 24.83 7.58 0.32
N LEU A 186 23.88 7.23 -0.54
CA LEU A 186 24.09 7.15 -1.99
C LEU A 186 23.98 8.52 -2.66
N GLU A 187 23.27 9.46 -2.04
CA GLU A 187 23.02 10.80 -2.55
C GLU A 187 24.32 11.56 -2.85
N GLY A 188 24.52 11.94 -4.12
CA GLY A 188 25.68 12.70 -4.56
C GLY A 188 26.99 11.91 -4.66
N ALA A 189 27.08 10.73 -4.03
CA ALA A 189 28.23 9.85 -4.10
C ALA A 189 28.10 8.83 -5.25
N GLU A 190 27.14 7.92 -5.14
CA GLU A 190 26.89 6.88 -6.16
C GLU A 190 25.72 7.21 -7.07
N ILE A 191 24.81 8.07 -6.60
CA ILE A 191 23.69 8.60 -7.39
C ILE A 191 23.97 10.09 -7.61
N PRO A 192 24.54 10.47 -8.78
CA PRO A 192 24.84 11.86 -9.06
C PRO A 192 23.56 12.69 -9.20
N LEU A 193 23.52 13.82 -8.50
CA LEU A 193 22.38 14.75 -8.48
C LEU A 193 22.69 16.07 -9.16
N THR A 194 23.42 16.01 -10.27
CA THR A 194 23.74 17.22 -11.05
C THR A 194 22.47 17.77 -11.70
N GLU A 195 22.37 19.10 -11.81
CA GLU A 195 21.22 19.75 -12.44
C GLU A 195 20.92 19.27 -13.87
N PRO A 196 21.92 19.02 -14.76
CA PRO A 196 21.65 18.46 -16.08
C PRO A 196 20.91 17.12 -16.05
N LEU A 197 21.31 16.21 -15.15
CA LEU A 197 20.63 14.91 -14.98
C LEU A 197 19.19 15.07 -14.48
N LEU A 198 18.97 16.01 -13.55
CA LEU A 198 17.62 16.28 -13.03
C LEU A 198 16.71 16.89 -14.09
N LYS A 199 17.22 17.79 -14.93
CA LYS A 199 16.48 18.36 -16.07
C LYS A 199 16.16 17.30 -17.10
N GLN A 200 17.13 16.45 -17.46
CA GLN A 200 16.90 15.32 -18.36
C GLN A 200 15.83 14.38 -17.83
N TYR A 201 15.90 14.02 -16.54
CA TYR A 201 14.89 13.17 -15.92
C TYR A 201 13.52 13.85 -15.89
N TYR A 202 13.46 15.14 -15.53
CA TYR A 202 12.23 15.93 -15.58
C TYR A 202 11.57 15.87 -16.96
N ASP A 203 12.34 16.01 -18.05
CA ASP A 203 11.79 15.93 -19.41
C ASP A 203 11.12 14.59 -19.71
N THR A 204 11.58 13.48 -19.10
CA THR A 204 10.95 12.15 -19.25
C THR A 204 9.65 11.99 -18.44
N ILE A 205 9.44 12.80 -17.39
CA ILE A 205 8.32 12.63 -16.46
C ILE A 205 7.33 13.79 -16.44
N LYS A 206 7.66 14.94 -17.06
CA LYS A 206 6.89 16.18 -16.94
C LYS A 206 5.46 16.10 -17.47
N GLU A 207 5.26 15.40 -18.58
CA GLU A 207 3.93 15.20 -19.16
C GLU A 207 3.03 14.36 -18.23
N LYS A 208 3.61 13.44 -17.47
CA LYS A 208 2.85 12.53 -16.59
C LYS A 208 2.57 13.11 -15.21
N TYR A 209 3.53 13.81 -14.62
CA TYR A 209 3.45 14.24 -13.22
C TYR A 209 3.29 15.75 -13.03
N TYR A 210 3.67 16.55 -14.02
CA TYR A 210 3.73 18.01 -13.87
C TYR A 210 2.83 18.76 -14.85
N LYS A 211 2.28 18.08 -15.86
CA LYS A 211 1.22 18.59 -16.72
C LYS A 211 -0.13 18.40 -16.04
N GLY A 212 -0.85 19.51 -15.87
CA GLY A 212 -2.22 19.49 -15.37
C GLY A 212 -3.22 19.08 -16.44
N GLU A 213 -4.50 19.25 -16.13
CA GLU A 213 -5.57 19.16 -17.12
C GLU A 213 -5.60 20.44 -17.96
N ASP A 214 -5.93 20.29 -19.24
CA ASP A 214 -6.16 21.42 -20.15
C ASP A 214 -7.16 22.41 -19.56
N ALA A 215 -6.93 23.69 -19.78
CA ALA A 215 -7.92 24.70 -19.44
C ALA A 215 -9.05 24.64 -20.48
N VAL A 216 -10.29 24.60 -20.01
CA VAL A 216 -11.49 24.57 -20.86
C VAL A 216 -12.24 25.87 -20.70
N ARG A 217 -12.34 26.64 -21.77
CA ARG A 217 -13.12 27.87 -21.79
C ARG A 217 -14.50 27.59 -22.39
N VAL A 218 -15.54 27.93 -21.64
CA VAL A 218 -16.92 27.69 -22.05
C VAL A 218 -17.73 28.98 -22.04
N HIS A 219 -18.76 29.03 -22.87
CA HIS A 219 -19.96 29.81 -22.61
C HIS A 219 -20.99 28.95 -21.89
N LYS A 220 -21.88 29.57 -21.12
CA LYS A 220 -22.98 28.86 -20.44
C LYS A 220 -24.30 29.60 -20.54
N ILE A 221 -25.36 28.82 -20.70
CA ILE A 221 -26.73 29.26 -20.46
C ILE A 221 -27.11 28.75 -19.08
N ARG A 222 -27.61 29.63 -18.21
CA ARG A 222 -28.07 29.29 -16.86
C ARG A 222 -29.50 29.78 -16.66
N ILE A 223 -30.40 28.88 -16.28
CA ILE A 223 -31.77 29.23 -15.89
C ILE A 223 -32.03 28.71 -14.48
N SER A 224 -32.25 29.64 -13.55
CA SER A 224 -32.56 29.34 -12.15
C SER A 224 -34.05 29.06 -12.01
N TYR A 225 -34.38 28.01 -11.25
CA TYR A 225 -35.77 27.73 -10.89
C TYR A 225 -36.08 28.04 -9.43
N MET A 226 -35.28 28.91 -8.80
CA MET A 226 -35.60 29.43 -7.48
C MET A 226 -36.74 30.46 -7.52
N GLY A 227 -37.61 30.39 -6.53
CA GLY A 227 -38.61 31.39 -6.19
C GLY A 227 -37.95 32.64 -5.61
N GLN A 228 -38.74 33.73 -5.51
CA GLN A 228 -38.28 34.97 -4.88
C GLN A 228 -38.02 34.82 -3.38
N ASP A 229 -38.62 33.79 -2.77
CA ASP A 229 -38.44 33.36 -1.38
C ASP A 229 -37.18 32.50 -1.17
N GLY A 230 -36.42 32.23 -2.24
CA GLY A 230 -35.23 31.37 -2.20
C GLY A 230 -35.53 29.87 -2.17
N ALA A 231 -36.81 29.47 -2.22
CA ALA A 231 -37.21 28.07 -2.31
C ALA A 231 -37.27 27.58 -3.76
N ILE A 232 -37.26 26.27 -3.98
CA ILE A 232 -37.47 25.70 -5.32
C ILE A 232 -38.89 25.98 -5.79
N ASN A 233 -39.04 26.53 -6.99
CA ASN A 233 -40.34 26.73 -7.63
C ASN A 233 -40.54 25.70 -8.76
N LEU A 234 -41.46 24.74 -8.55
CA LEU A 234 -41.68 23.64 -9.47
C LEU A 234 -42.17 24.09 -10.85
N LYS A 235 -43.02 25.13 -10.93
CA LYS A 235 -43.49 25.67 -12.20
C LYS A 235 -42.36 26.33 -12.99
N LYS A 236 -41.50 27.10 -12.31
CA LYS A 236 -40.30 27.65 -12.95
C LYS A 236 -39.35 26.55 -13.40
N LYS A 237 -39.24 25.45 -12.63
CA LYS A 237 -38.40 24.31 -13.01
C LYS A 237 -38.90 23.66 -14.29
N GLU A 238 -40.20 23.44 -14.42
CA GLU A 238 -40.81 22.91 -15.65
C GLU A 238 -40.56 23.85 -16.84
N GLN A 239 -40.77 25.16 -16.68
CA GLN A 239 -40.48 26.16 -17.70
C GLN A 239 -39.00 26.22 -18.09
N ALA A 240 -38.09 26.11 -17.12
CA ALA A 240 -36.65 26.08 -17.38
C ALA A 240 -36.27 24.86 -18.24
N TRP A 241 -36.87 23.70 -17.97
CA TRP A 241 -36.66 22.49 -18.77
C TRP A 241 -37.17 22.64 -20.20
N GLU A 242 -38.34 23.24 -20.40
CA GLU A 242 -38.88 23.54 -21.73
C GLU A 242 -37.95 24.45 -22.52
N LEU A 243 -37.53 25.58 -21.91
CA LEU A 243 -36.61 26.54 -22.53
C LEU A 243 -35.27 25.90 -22.90
N MET A 244 -34.70 25.07 -22.02
CA MET A 244 -33.43 24.40 -22.30
C MET A 244 -33.54 23.35 -23.41
N ARG A 245 -34.65 22.60 -23.48
CA ARG A 245 -34.87 21.64 -24.58
C ARG A 245 -35.06 22.36 -25.91
N GLU A 246 -35.78 23.47 -25.92
CA GLU A 246 -35.92 24.31 -27.10
C GLU A 246 -34.56 24.87 -27.54
N ALA A 247 -33.74 25.35 -26.60
CA ALA A 247 -32.40 25.83 -26.87
C ALA A 247 -31.51 24.74 -27.49
N GLN A 248 -31.54 23.51 -26.94
CA GLN A 248 -30.83 22.37 -27.55
C GLN A 248 -31.29 22.11 -28.98
N GLY A 249 -32.60 22.07 -29.24
CA GLY A 249 -33.12 21.85 -30.59
C GLY A 249 -32.71 22.95 -31.58
N LYS A 250 -32.64 24.21 -31.12
CA LYS A 250 -32.13 25.34 -31.95
C LYS A 250 -30.63 25.23 -32.22
N LEU A 251 -29.83 24.80 -31.24
CA LEU A 251 -28.40 24.55 -31.43
C LEU A 251 -28.16 23.44 -32.46
N GLU A 252 -28.95 22.36 -32.42
CA GLU A 252 -28.89 21.28 -33.41
C GLU A 252 -29.25 21.75 -34.83
N GLN A 253 -30.07 22.79 -34.95
CA GLN A 253 -30.42 23.44 -36.21
C GLN A 253 -29.39 24.49 -36.68
N GLY A 254 -28.33 24.72 -35.90
CA GLY A 254 -27.23 25.63 -36.24
C GLY A 254 -27.39 27.07 -35.71
N GLU A 255 -28.34 27.32 -34.80
CA GLU A 255 -28.44 28.61 -34.10
C GLU A 255 -27.17 28.88 -33.29
N SER A 256 -26.75 30.14 -33.21
CA SER A 256 -25.56 30.52 -32.43
C SER A 256 -25.79 30.40 -30.93
N PHE A 257 -24.88 29.72 -30.23
CA PHE A 257 -24.93 29.63 -28.76
C PHE A 257 -24.91 31.01 -28.09
N ALA A 258 -24.16 31.98 -28.65
CA ALA A 258 -24.09 33.33 -28.10
C ALA A 258 -25.44 34.05 -28.14
N VAL A 259 -26.21 33.85 -29.21
CA VAL A 259 -27.57 34.43 -29.35
C VAL A 259 -28.50 33.84 -28.30
N LEU A 260 -28.48 32.51 -28.13
CA LEU A 260 -29.30 31.84 -27.13
C LEU A 260 -28.91 32.24 -25.70
N ALA A 261 -27.62 32.37 -25.41
CA ALA A 261 -27.12 32.81 -24.11
C ALA A 261 -27.55 34.26 -23.79
N GLU A 262 -27.48 35.17 -24.76
CA GLU A 262 -27.95 36.56 -24.59
C GLU A 262 -29.46 36.62 -24.32
N GLN A 263 -30.25 35.74 -24.94
CA GLN A 263 -31.70 35.69 -24.74
C GLN A 263 -32.10 35.06 -23.40
N LEU A 264 -31.45 33.95 -23.03
CA LEU A 264 -31.91 33.08 -21.95
C LEU A 264 -31.23 33.34 -20.60
N ASN A 265 -30.02 33.90 -20.57
CA ASN A 265 -29.37 34.21 -19.29
C ASN A 265 -30.16 35.28 -18.51
N GLU A 266 -30.16 35.19 -17.18
CA GLU A 266 -31.04 36.00 -16.32
C GLU A 266 -30.45 37.38 -16.04
N THR A 267 -29.14 37.45 -15.75
CA THR A 267 -28.47 38.69 -15.39
C THR A 267 -27.88 39.39 -16.60
N LYS A 268 -27.78 40.73 -16.54
CA LYS A 268 -27.16 41.52 -17.62
C LYS A 268 -25.72 41.10 -17.88
N GLU A 269 -24.98 40.76 -16.83
CA GLU A 269 -23.58 40.32 -16.93
C GLU A 269 -23.47 39.00 -17.67
N GLU A 270 -24.24 37.98 -17.27
CA GLU A 270 -24.27 36.67 -17.95
C GLU A 270 -24.73 36.78 -19.41
N ARG A 271 -25.63 37.71 -19.74
CA ARG A 271 -26.02 37.96 -21.14
C ARG A 271 -24.87 38.55 -21.95
N SER A 272 -24.18 39.55 -21.39
CA SER A 272 -23.11 40.26 -22.09
C SER A 272 -21.83 39.44 -22.28
N SER A 273 -21.54 38.52 -21.36
CA SER A 273 -20.39 37.61 -21.44
C SER A 273 -20.76 36.23 -21.99
N TYR A 274 -22.03 36.00 -22.35
CA TYR A 274 -22.56 34.67 -22.67
C TYR A 274 -22.27 33.63 -21.57
N GLY A 275 -22.15 34.10 -20.33
CA GLY A 275 -21.80 33.30 -19.16
C GLY A 275 -20.38 32.70 -19.24
N GLU A 276 -19.43 33.37 -19.88
CA GLU A 276 -18.05 32.86 -20.03
C GLU A 276 -17.44 32.41 -18.70
N GLN A 277 -16.84 31.22 -18.71
CA GLN A 277 -16.10 30.66 -17.59
C GLN A 277 -14.91 29.86 -18.10
N VAL A 278 -13.78 29.95 -17.40
CA VAL A 278 -12.60 29.12 -17.65
C VAL A 278 -12.48 28.10 -16.53
N PHE A 279 -12.47 26.82 -16.89
CA PHE A 279 -12.18 25.72 -15.99
C PHE A 279 -10.71 25.35 -16.15
N ASP A 280 -9.88 25.67 -15.16
CA ASP A 280 -8.45 25.33 -15.17
C ASP A 280 -7.97 24.92 -13.77
N ARG A 281 -6.65 24.75 -13.61
CA ARG A 281 -6.06 24.36 -12.33
C ARG A 281 -6.18 25.45 -11.25
N SER A 282 -6.18 26.72 -11.63
CA SER A 282 -6.25 27.86 -10.70
C SER A 282 -7.64 27.98 -10.06
N THR A 283 -8.69 27.63 -10.80
CA THR A 283 -10.08 27.66 -10.33
C THR A 283 -10.59 26.31 -9.82
N ALA A 284 -9.85 25.21 -10.07
CA ALA A 284 -10.30 23.84 -9.83
C ALA A 284 -10.92 23.59 -8.44
N ARG A 285 -10.35 24.17 -7.36
CA ARG A 285 -10.90 24.01 -6.01
C ARG A 285 -12.25 24.70 -5.87
N GLU A 286 -12.36 25.95 -6.34
CA GLU A 286 -13.59 26.72 -6.28
C GLU A 286 -14.67 26.10 -7.18
N ASP A 287 -14.30 25.70 -8.40
CA ASP A 287 -15.19 25.00 -9.32
C ASP A 287 -15.73 23.70 -8.72
N GLN A 288 -14.87 22.92 -8.05
CA GLN A 288 -15.28 21.68 -7.40
C GLN A 288 -16.28 21.93 -6.25
N MET A 289 -16.07 22.99 -5.47
CA MET A 289 -16.91 23.34 -4.33
C MET A 289 -18.25 23.95 -4.75
N SER A 290 -18.23 24.82 -5.76
CA SER A 290 -19.40 25.60 -6.17
C SER A 290 -20.20 24.95 -7.29
N GLY A 291 -19.63 24.02 -8.06
CA GLY A 291 -20.27 23.48 -9.26
C GLY A 291 -19.52 22.30 -9.88
N GLY A 292 -19.10 21.32 -9.07
CA GLY A 292 -18.25 20.22 -9.52
C GLY A 292 -18.79 19.44 -10.73
N VAL A 293 -20.12 19.31 -10.87
CA VAL A 293 -20.77 18.68 -12.03
C VAL A 293 -20.53 19.48 -13.32
N LEU A 294 -20.59 20.82 -13.27
CA LEU A 294 -20.34 21.68 -14.44
C LEU A 294 -18.90 21.53 -14.91
N ARG A 295 -17.94 21.51 -13.98
CA ARG A 295 -16.54 21.27 -14.30
C ARG A 295 -16.37 19.91 -14.98
N GLN A 296 -16.94 18.85 -14.41
CA GLN A 296 -16.84 17.50 -14.96
C GLN A 296 -17.40 17.41 -16.38
N GLU A 297 -18.55 18.03 -16.65
CA GLU A 297 -19.15 18.03 -17.98
C GLU A 297 -18.35 18.91 -18.96
N ALA A 298 -17.89 20.09 -18.55
CA ALA A 298 -17.03 20.93 -19.38
C ALA A 298 -15.75 20.20 -19.82
N MET A 299 -15.12 19.46 -18.91
CA MET A 299 -13.88 18.72 -19.19
C MET A 299 -14.03 17.60 -20.23
N LYS A 300 -15.25 17.12 -20.46
CA LYS A 300 -15.55 16.09 -21.48
C LYS A 300 -15.75 16.68 -22.89
N LEU A 301 -16.00 17.99 -23.01
CA LEU A 301 -16.33 18.61 -24.30
C LEU A 301 -15.10 18.80 -25.20
N ALA A 302 -15.24 18.45 -26.48
CA ALA A 302 -14.30 18.92 -27.51
C ALA A 302 -14.55 20.40 -27.82
N ALA A 303 -13.54 21.10 -28.36
CA ALA A 303 -13.72 22.47 -28.84
C ALA A 303 -14.83 22.54 -29.90
N GLY A 304 -15.75 23.49 -29.77
CA GLY A 304 -16.96 23.61 -30.59
C GLY A 304 -18.11 22.67 -30.17
N GLY A 305 -17.94 21.85 -29.13
CA GLY A 305 -18.97 20.93 -28.63
C GLY A 305 -19.92 21.58 -27.62
N THR A 306 -21.17 21.13 -27.60
CA THR A 306 -22.19 21.49 -26.60
C THR A 306 -22.43 20.33 -25.63
N SER A 307 -22.73 20.64 -24.36
CA SER A 307 -23.15 19.63 -23.39
C SER A 307 -24.61 19.19 -23.56
N GLY A 308 -25.00 18.13 -22.85
CA GLY A 308 -26.40 17.90 -22.49
C GLY A 308 -26.90 18.95 -21.47
N ILE A 309 -28.19 18.91 -21.14
CA ILE A 309 -28.74 19.73 -20.06
C ILE A 309 -28.24 19.20 -18.71
N ILE A 310 -27.63 20.08 -17.93
CA ILE A 310 -27.05 19.76 -16.63
C ILE A 310 -27.92 20.40 -15.55
N GLU A 311 -28.46 19.61 -14.62
CA GLU A 311 -29.17 20.12 -13.45
C GLU A 311 -28.24 20.10 -12.23
N THR A 312 -27.95 21.27 -11.65
CA THR A 312 -27.17 21.38 -10.42
C THR A 312 -27.44 22.71 -9.73
N ASN A 313 -27.23 22.79 -8.41
CA ASN A 313 -27.38 24.03 -7.63
C ASN A 313 -28.67 24.81 -7.89
N ASN A 314 -29.80 24.11 -7.97
CA ASN A 314 -31.12 24.70 -8.20
C ASN A 314 -31.28 25.48 -9.53
N ALA A 315 -30.47 25.12 -10.54
CA ALA A 315 -30.54 25.69 -11.88
C ALA A 315 -30.25 24.62 -12.95
N LEU A 316 -30.67 24.92 -14.18
CA LEU A 316 -30.30 24.16 -15.37
C LEU A 316 -29.20 24.90 -16.12
N TYR A 317 -28.30 24.13 -16.74
CA TYR A 317 -27.19 24.63 -17.51
C TYR A 317 -27.08 23.94 -18.87
N LEU A 318 -26.67 24.71 -19.87
CA LEU A 318 -26.07 24.22 -21.12
C LEU A 318 -24.70 24.86 -21.25
N LEU A 319 -23.71 24.08 -21.69
CA LEU A 319 -22.34 24.54 -21.90
C LEU A 319 -21.99 24.45 -23.38
N TYR A 320 -21.19 25.40 -23.85
CA TYR A 320 -20.54 25.35 -25.15
C TYR A 320 -19.05 25.59 -24.99
N CYS A 321 -18.24 24.63 -25.43
CA CYS A 321 -16.80 24.71 -25.36
C CYS A 321 -16.27 25.61 -26.48
N LEU A 322 -15.74 26.78 -26.14
CA LEU A 322 -15.12 27.68 -27.11
C LEU A 322 -13.80 27.10 -27.61
N ASN A 323 -12.94 26.73 -26.66
CA ASN A 323 -11.64 26.16 -26.94
C ASN A 323 -11.10 25.40 -25.72
N ARG A 324 -10.09 24.59 -25.98
CA ARG A 324 -9.24 23.97 -24.96
C ARG A 324 -7.84 24.51 -25.13
N LEU A 325 -7.24 24.97 -24.05
CA LEU A 325 -5.86 25.39 -24.01
C LEU A 325 -5.04 24.27 -23.35
N PRO A 326 -4.10 23.65 -24.08
CA PRO A 326 -3.28 22.57 -23.54
C PRO A 326 -2.60 23.00 -22.24
N ALA A 327 -2.66 22.14 -21.22
CA ALA A 327 -1.91 22.42 -20.01
C ALA A 327 -0.40 22.39 -20.30
N GLU A 328 0.32 23.37 -19.78
CA GLU A 328 1.77 23.31 -19.75
C GLU A 328 2.23 22.57 -18.50
N ALA A 329 3.32 21.81 -18.63
CA ALA A 329 3.96 21.21 -17.47
C ALA A 329 4.56 22.29 -16.58
N GLN A 330 4.40 22.16 -15.26
CA GLN A 330 5.01 23.08 -14.30
C GLN A 330 6.52 23.15 -14.53
N PRO A 331 7.12 24.36 -14.64
CA PRO A 331 8.54 24.53 -14.90
C PRO A 331 9.41 23.79 -13.88
N PHE A 332 10.54 23.25 -14.34
CA PHE A 332 11.49 22.50 -13.50
C PHE A 332 11.81 23.21 -12.17
N ASP A 333 12.03 24.53 -12.18
CA ASP A 333 12.41 25.27 -10.97
C ASP A 333 11.32 25.26 -9.89
N GLN A 334 10.04 25.17 -10.26
CA GLN A 334 8.92 25.08 -9.30
C GLN A 334 8.81 23.69 -8.66
N VAL A 335 9.25 22.64 -9.37
CA VAL A 335 9.11 21.24 -8.95
C VAL A 335 10.46 20.57 -8.65
N ARG A 336 11.55 21.33 -8.61
CA ARG A 336 12.93 20.84 -8.53
C ARG A 336 13.16 19.83 -7.40
N GLN A 337 12.63 20.11 -6.21
CA GLN A 337 12.80 19.23 -5.05
C GLN A 337 12.03 17.91 -5.21
N ASP A 338 10.83 17.95 -5.77
CA ASP A 338 10.05 16.74 -6.03
C ASP A 338 10.70 15.89 -7.15
N VAL A 339 11.20 16.54 -8.22
CA VAL A 339 11.99 15.88 -9.27
C VAL A 339 13.21 15.18 -8.67
N LYS A 340 13.96 15.86 -7.79
CA LYS A 340 15.11 15.28 -7.10
C LYS A 340 14.72 14.03 -6.31
N ASN A 341 13.63 14.08 -5.54
CA ASN A 341 13.16 12.94 -4.75
C ASN A 341 12.75 11.75 -5.64
N LYS A 342 12.00 12.01 -6.73
CA LYS A 342 11.61 10.98 -7.70
C LYS A 342 12.81 10.38 -8.42
N TYR A 343 13.77 11.22 -8.82
CA TYR A 343 15.00 10.77 -9.45
C TYR A 343 15.83 9.89 -8.52
N MET A 344 15.97 10.27 -7.24
CA MET A 344 16.66 9.43 -6.24
C MET A 344 15.99 8.07 -6.09
N SER A 345 14.66 8.03 -5.97
CA SER A 345 13.91 6.78 -5.88
C SER A 345 14.06 5.92 -7.15
N TYR A 346 14.00 6.54 -8.33
CA TYR A 346 14.18 5.89 -9.62
C TYR A 346 15.58 5.26 -9.75
N ARG A 347 16.65 6.04 -9.54
CA ARG A 347 18.03 5.53 -9.66
C ARG A 347 18.37 4.50 -8.59
N TYR A 348 17.86 4.67 -7.38
CA TYR A 348 17.98 3.66 -6.32
C TYR A 348 17.34 2.34 -6.74
N THR A 349 16.12 2.39 -7.29
CA THR A 349 15.40 1.21 -7.77
C THR A 349 16.18 0.52 -8.88
N GLU A 350 16.67 1.25 -9.88
CA GLU A 350 17.51 0.68 -10.95
C GLU A 350 18.77 -0.01 -10.41
N LEU A 351 19.42 0.58 -9.42
CA LEU A 351 20.63 0.04 -8.80
C LEU A 351 20.35 -1.28 -8.09
N ILE A 352 19.28 -1.34 -7.30
CA ILE A 352 18.87 -2.58 -6.60
C ILE A 352 18.40 -3.63 -7.61
N ASP A 353 17.60 -3.25 -8.61
CA ASP A 353 17.16 -4.16 -9.68
C ASP A 353 18.33 -4.80 -10.40
N LYS A 354 19.35 -4.00 -10.72
CA LYS A 354 20.57 -4.49 -11.34
C LYS A 354 21.26 -5.52 -10.45
N LYS A 355 21.47 -5.19 -9.17
CA LYS A 355 22.09 -6.12 -8.20
C LYS A 355 21.28 -7.40 -8.02
N THR A 356 19.96 -7.30 -7.95
CA THR A 356 19.07 -8.47 -7.87
C THR A 356 19.18 -9.36 -9.10
N ARG A 357 19.30 -8.80 -10.31
CA ARG A 357 19.50 -9.59 -11.55
C ARG A 357 20.88 -10.25 -11.64
N GLU A 358 21.91 -9.61 -11.08
CA GLU A 358 23.29 -10.09 -11.10
C GLU A 358 23.62 -11.04 -9.94
N ALA A 359 22.69 -11.21 -8.99
CA ALA A 359 22.88 -12.02 -7.80
C ALA A 359 23.06 -13.52 -8.11
N SER A 360 24.02 -14.17 -7.47
CA SER A 360 24.14 -15.62 -7.48
C SER A 360 23.15 -16.23 -6.49
N ILE A 361 22.27 -17.12 -6.97
CA ILE A 361 21.25 -17.76 -6.14
C ILE A 361 21.49 -19.27 -6.12
N GLU A 362 21.68 -19.83 -4.92
CA GLU A 362 21.84 -21.26 -4.69
C GLU A 362 20.66 -21.78 -3.87
N ILE A 363 19.77 -22.56 -4.48
CA ILE A 363 18.58 -23.10 -3.81
C ILE A 363 18.89 -24.48 -3.23
N ARG A 364 18.57 -24.68 -1.95
CA ARG A 364 18.58 -26.00 -1.32
C ARG A 364 17.21 -26.66 -1.55
N GLN A 365 17.09 -27.33 -2.70
CA GLN A 365 15.79 -27.76 -3.25
C GLN A 365 14.92 -28.54 -2.24
N ALA A 366 15.50 -29.49 -1.51
CA ALA A 366 14.76 -30.30 -0.53
C ALA A 366 14.10 -29.43 0.55
N GLN A 367 14.86 -28.52 1.18
CA GLN A 367 14.34 -27.62 2.22
C GLN A 367 13.42 -26.55 1.63
N PHE A 368 13.68 -26.09 0.41
CA PHE A 368 12.87 -25.08 -0.26
C PHE A 368 11.47 -25.59 -0.61
N ASP A 369 11.36 -26.84 -1.07
CA ASP A 369 10.07 -27.45 -1.42
C ASP A 369 9.20 -27.78 -0.20
N GLU A 370 9.81 -27.93 0.97
CA GLU A 370 9.12 -28.16 2.25
C GLU A 370 8.47 -26.90 2.84
N VAL A 371 8.80 -25.70 2.34
CA VAL A 371 8.20 -24.45 2.85
C VAL A 371 6.77 -24.27 2.34
N THR A 372 5.82 -24.23 3.26
CA THR A 372 4.39 -24.03 2.99
C THR A 372 3.88 -22.72 3.58
N LEU A 373 2.67 -22.32 3.20
CA LEU A 373 1.92 -21.29 3.93
C LEU A 373 1.64 -21.76 5.38
N PRO A 374 1.56 -20.83 6.35
CA PRO A 374 1.23 -21.14 7.75
C PRO A 374 -0.19 -21.69 7.93
#